data_AF-A0AAV7ISZ6-F1
#
_entry.id   AF-A0AAV7ISZ6-F1
#
_cell.length_a   1.000
_cell.length_b   1.000
_cell.length_c   1.000
_cell.angle_alpha   90.00
_cell.angle_beta   90.00
_cell.angle_gamma   90.00
#
_symmetry.space_group_name_H-M   'P 1'
#
loop_
_entity.id
_entity.type
_entity.pdbx_description
1 polymer ?
#
loop_
_entity_poly.entity_id
_entity_poly.type
_entity_poly.pdbx_seq_one_letter_code
_entity_poly.pdbx_strand_id
1 'polypeptide(L)'
;ASVSVDKQVEIFQKKCPAFPNNLEKTIDFAEKYTQSLILSGVPEATLNIEIDRMVVCVFQHLGLIKSDNSCDAKKVIDFFKVTSPYFKEQVQASEKKLDSFERCLSKKSGSAEEARDLILNCLQKEIWLHPVDYKPEEIDEKEKNFNI
;
A
#
# COMPACT_ATOMS: atom_id res chain seq x y z
N ALA A 1 -26.94 -2.54 -28.98
CA ALA A 1 -27.50 -2.63 -27.61
C ALA A 1 -26.48 -2.04 -26.66
N SER A 2 -26.73 -0.83 -26.15
CA SER A 2 -25.90 -0.18 -25.13
C SER A 2 -26.14 -0.88 -23.80
N VAL A 3 -25.10 -1.46 -23.23
CA VAL A 3 -25.13 -1.95 -21.85
C VAL A 3 -25.21 -0.71 -20.97
N SER A 4 -26.28 -0.55 -20.18
CA SER A 4 -26.43 0.61 -19.30
C SER A 4 -25.29 0.62 -18.27
N VAL A 5 -24.79 1.83 -18.00
CA VAL A 5 -23.72 2.08 -17.01
C VAL A 5 -24.12 1.55 -15.64
N ASP A 6 -25.42 1.44 -15.37
CA ASP A 6 -25.98 0.93 -14.11
C ASP A 6 -25.66 -0.55 -13.86
N LYS A 7 -25.34 -1.36 -14.90
CA LYS A 7 -24.89 -2.75 -14.73
C LYS A 7 -23.39 -2.91 -14.50
N GLN A 8 -22.57 -1.90 -14.80
CA GLN A 8 -21.13 -1.96 -14.52
C GLN A 8 -20.78 -1.57 -13.08
N VAL A 9 -21.77 -0.99 -12.37
CA VAL A 9 -21.70 -0.52 -10.98
C VAL A 9 -22.24 -1.57 -9.99
N GLU A 10 -22.44 -2.83 -10.40
CA GLU A 10 -22.64 -3.97 -9.48
C GLU A 10 -21.31 -4.49 -8.87
N ILE A 11 -20.17 -3.86 -9.17
CA ILE A 11 -18.83 -4.26 -8.68
C ILE A 11 -18.44 -3.53 -7.37
N PHE A 12 -19.39 -2.90 -6.67
CA PHE A 12 -19.14 -2.41 -5.31
C PHE A 12 -19.46 -3.49 -4.27
N GLN A 13 -18.77 -4.63 -4.35
CA GLN A 13 -18.85 -5.61 -3.28
C GLN A 13 -18.16 -5.01 -2.04
N LYS A 14 -18.96 -4.60 -1.05
CA LYS A 14 -18.48 -4.18 0.28
C LYS A 14 -17.63 -5.25 1.00
N LYS A 15 -17.59 -6.49 0.48
CA LYS A 15 -16.84 -7.60 1.04
C LYS A 15 -15.56 -7.81 0.24
N CYS A 16 -14.49 -8.17 0.94
CA CYS A 16 -13.25 -8.58 0.28
C CYS A 16 -13.50 -9.80 -0.61
N PRO A 17 -12.86 -9.86 -1.79
CA PRO A 17 -12.93 -11.03 -2.64
C PRO A 17 -12.24 -12.22 -1.96
N ALA A 18 -12.56 -13.42 -2.42
CA ALA A 18 -11.80 -14.61 -2.05
C ALA A 18 -10.43 -14.56 -2.73
N PHE A 19 -9.36 -14.44 -1.96
CA PHE A 19 -8.01 -14.40 -2.49
C PHE A 19 -7.38 -15.80 -2.58
N PRO A 20 -6.43 -16.01 -3.50
CA PRO A 20 -5.59 -17.20 -3.52
C PRO A 20 -4.76 -17.37 -2.22
N ASN A 21 -4.47 -18.60 -1.83
CA ASN A 21 -3.67 -18.91 -0.63
C ASN A 21 -2.15 -18.74 -0.81
N ASN A 22 -1.72 -17.98 -1.82
CA ASN A 22 -0.30 -17.77 -2.14
C ASN A 22 -0.05 -16.28 -2.41
N LEU A 23 1.06 -15.76 -1.89
CA LEU A 23 1.42 -14.34 -1.96
C LEU A 23 1.48 -13.82 -3.41
N GLU A 24 2.23 -14.50 -4.27
CA GLU A 24 2.39 -14.12 -5.69
C GLU A 24 1.04 -14.07 -6.41
N LYS A 25 0.22 -15.10 -6.23
CA LYS A 25 -1.14 -15.15 -6.81
C LYS A 25 -2.08 -14.09 -6.22
N THR A 26 -1.89 -13.71 -4.96
CA THR A 26 -2.69 -12.66 -4.31
C THR A 26 -2.36 -11.29 -4.90
N ILE A 27 -1.06 -11.01 -5.08
CA ILE A 27 -0.58 -9.76 -5.69
C ILE A 27 -1.04 -9.70 -7.15
N ASP A 28 -0.81 -10.75 -7.94
CA ASP A 28 -1.26 -10.84 -9.34
C ASP A 28 -2.78 -10.66 -9.49
N PHE A 29 -3.57 -11.22 -8.56
CA PHE A 29 -5.02 -10.99 -8.54
C PHE A 29 -5.37 -9.52 -8.30
N ALA A 30 -4.74 -8.87 -7.32
CA ALA A 30 -5.00 -7.46 -6.99
C ALA A 30 -4.58 -6.52 -8.12
N GLU A 31 -3.45 -6.80 -8.79
CA GLU A 31 -2.98 -6.05 -9.96
C GLU A 31 -3.96 -6.17 -11.13
N LYS A 32 -4.39 -7.39 -11.45
CA LYS A 32 -5.38 -7.64 -12.52
C LYS A 32 -6.73 -6.99 -12.22
N TYR A 33 -7.16 -6.98 -10.96
CA TYR A 33 -8.37 -6.27 -10.55
C TYR A 33 -8.25 -4.78 -10.82
N THR A 34 -7.17 -4.15 -10.35
CA THR A 34 -6.92 -2.72 -10.58
C THR A 34 -6.85 -2.38 -12.06
N GLN A 35 -6.14 -3.20 -12.85
CA GLN A 35 -6.06 -3.03 -14.30
C GLN A 35 -7.44 -3.13 -14.97
N SER A 36 -8.28 -4.07 -14.53
CA SER A 36 -9.66 -4.21 -15.04
C SER A 36 -10.49 -2.96 -14.77
N LEU A 37 -10.37 -2.34 -13.58
CA LEU A 37 -11.09 -1.11 -13.26
C LEU A 37 -10.66 0.05 -14.16
N ILE A 38 -9.34 0.19 -14.39
CA ILE A 38 -8.78 1.20 -15.30
C ILE A 38 -9.33 1.00 -16.72
N LEU A 39 -9.28 -0.23 -17.24
CA LEU A 39 -9.76 -0.57 -18.58
C LEU A 39 -11.28 -0.42 -18.75
N SER A 40 -12.03 -0.49 -17.65
CA SER A 40 -13.49 -0.29 -17.64
C SER A 40 -13.88 1.19 -17.61
N GLY A 41 -12.90 2.11 -17.55
CA GLY A 41 -13.17 3.55 -17.54
C GLY A 41 -13.77 4.06 -16.24
N VAL A 42 -13.49 3.39 -15.11
CA VAL A 42 -13.91 3.86 -13.78
C VAL A 42 -13.32 5.26 -13.52
N PRO A 43 -14.13 6.25 -13.07
CA PRO A 43 -13.62 7.58 -12.75
C PRO A 43 -12.50 7.53 -11.71
N GLU A 44 -11.48 8.39 -11.84
CA GLU A 44 -10.29 8.38 -10.98
C GLU A 44 -10.61 8.44 -9.48
N ALA A 45 -11.54 9.30 -9.08
CA ALA A 45 -11.96 9.40 -7.67
C ALA A 45 -12.53 8.08 -7.14
N THR A 46 -13.27 7.35 -7.98
CA THR A 46 -13.82 6.03 -7.65
C THR A 46 -12.75 4.94 -7.70
N LEU A 47 -11.84 5.02 -8.68
CA LEU A 47 -10.72 4.10 -8.82
C LEU A 47 -9.83 4.11 -7.57
N ASN A 48 -9.49 5.29 -7.05
CA ASN A 48 -8.65 5.42 -5.85
C ASN A 48 -9.31 4.76 -4.63
N ILE A 49 -10.62 4.96 -4.43
CA ILE A 49 -11.37 4.30 -3.34
C ILE A 49 -11.33 2.78 -3.48
N GLU A 50 -11.47 2.25 -4.70
CA GLU A 50 -11.45 0.81 -4.94
C GLU A 50 -10.07 0.20 -4.78
N ILE A 51 -9.01 0.90 -5.21
CA ILE A 51 -7.62 0.49 -4.97
C ILE A 51 -7.35 0.46 -3.46
N ASP A 52 -7.72 1.51 -2.73
CA ASP A 52 -7.57 1.61 -1.29
C ASP A 52 -8.27 0.47 -0.56
N ARG A 53 -9.50 0.13 -0.99
CA ARG A 53 -10.26 -1.01 -0.47
C ARG A 53 -9.54 -2.33 -0.77
N MET A 54 -9.05 -2.50 -2.00
CA MET A 54 -8.35 -3.72 -2.40
C MET A 54 -7.08 -3.92 -1.57
N VAL A 55 -6.31 -2.87 -1.32
CA VAL A 55 -5.11 -2.92 -0.47
C VAL A 55 -5.47 -3.36 0.95
N VAL A 56 -6.51 -2.79 1.56
CA VAL A 56 -6.99 -3.24 2.89
C VAL A 56 -7.33 -4.73 2.87
N CYS A 57 -8.07 -5.18 1.86
CA CYS A 57 -8.46 -6.57 1.70
C CYS A 57 -7.25 -7.51 1.57
N VAL A 58 -6.25 -7.15 0.77
CA VAL A 58 -5.00 -7.90 0.64
C VAL A 58 -4.25 -7.94 1.97
N PHE A 59 -4.16 -6.81 2.67
CA PHE A 59 -3.45 -6.73 3.96
C PHE A 59 -4.13 -7.57 5.03
N GLN A 60 -5.45 -7.60 5.08
CA GLN A 60 -6.20 -8.48 5.98
C GLN A 60 -6.02 -9.96 5.60
N HIS A 61 -6.12 -10.30 4.32
CA HIS A 61 -5.96 -11.68 3.82
C HIS A 61 -4.59 -12.27 4.15
N LEU A 62 -3.53 -11.49 3.96
CA LEU A 62 -2.16 -11.88 4.28
C LEU A 62 -1.87 -11.80 5.80
N GLY A 63 -2.80 -11.20 6.56
CA GLY A 63 -2.71 -11.04 8.01
C GLY A 63 -1.73 -9.96 8.46
N LEU A 64 -1.41 -8.98 7.61
CA LEU A 64 -0.68 -7.77 7.99
C LEU A 64 -1.52 -6.92 8.95
N ILE A 65 -2.84 -6.90 8.73
CA ILE A 65 -3.83 -6.28 9.62
C ILE A 65 -4.61 -7.41 10.28
N LYS A 66 -4.65 -7.40 11.61
CA LYS A 66 -5.39 -8.39 12.42
C LYS A 66 -6.87 -8.01 12.51
N SER A 67 -7.69 -8.94 13.00
CA SER A 67 -9.14 -8.74 13.18
C SER A 67 -9.52 -7.63 14.16
N ASP A 68 -8.59 -7.23 15.04
CA ASP A 68 -8.75 -6.11 15.97
C ASP A 68 -8.22 -4.78 15.40
N ASN A 69 -7.98 -4.74 14.08
CA ASN A 69 -7.39 -3.64 13.34
C ASN A 69 -5.94 -3.30 13.70
N SER A 70 -5.28 -4.04 14.59
CA SER A 70 -3.85 -3.83 14.85
C SER A 70 -2.97 -4.39 13.73
N CYS A 71 -1.77 -3.82 13.57
CA CYS A 71 -0.78 -4.32 12.63
C CYS A 71 -0.01 -5.51 13.22
N ASP A 72 0.24 -6.55 12.43
CA ASP A 72 1.23 -7.59 12.74
C ASP A 72 2.60 -7.16 12.20
N ALA A 73 3.39 -6.50 13.05
CA ALA A 73 4.68 -5.93 12.64
C ALA A 73 5.59 -6.95 11.95
N LYS A 74 5.65 -8.18 12.46
CA LYS A 74 6.46 -9.25 11.88
C LYS A 74 6.00 -9.58 10.47
N LYS A 75 4.69 -9.79 10.27
CA LYS A 75 4.15 -10.08 8.94
C LYS A 75 4.28 -8.92 7.97
N VAL A 76 4.14 -7.67 8.43
CA VAL A 76 4.36 -6.47 7.62
C VAL A 76 5.80 -6.41 7.13
N ILE A 77 6.77 -6.63 8.02
CA ILE A 77 8.19 -6.64 7.69
C ILE A 77 8.52 -7.77 6.72
N ASP A 78 8.03 -8.98 6.99
CA ASP A 78 8.26 -10.15 6.13
C ASP A 78 7.66 -9.94 4.73
N PHE A 79 6.46 -9.34 4.65
CA PHE A 79 5.84 -8.96 3.39
C PHE A 79 6.73 -8.00 2.59
N PHE A 80 7.16 -6.88 3.18
CA PHE A 80 7.97 -5.90 2.45
C PHE A 80 9.38 -6.38 2.14
N LYS A 81 9.97 -7.27 2.94
CA LYS A 81 11.24 -7.94 2.58
C LYS A 81 11.15 -8.79 1.31
N VAL A 82 9.96 -9.32 1.02
CA VAL A 82 9.70 -10.14 -0.17
C VAL A 82 9.29 -9.27 -1.36
N THR A 83 8.44 -8.25 -1.14
CA THR A 83 7.84 -7.46 -2.22
C THR A 83 8.64 -6.21 -2.59
N SER A 84 9.58 -5.75 -1.75
CA SER A 84 10.39 -4.57 -1.99
C SER A 84 11.89 -4.84 -1.75
N PRO A 85 12.70 -4.93 -2.82
CA PRO A 85 14.15 -5.05 -2.70
C PRO A 85 14.77 -3.89 -1.88
N TYR A 86 14.29 -2.66 -2.09
CA TYR A 86 14.78 -1.47 -1.37
C TYR A 86 14.47 -1.50 0.12
N PHE A 87 13.31 -2.05 0.50
CA PHE A 87 13.01 -2.28 1.92
C PHE A 87 14.03 -3.25 2.51
N LYS A 88 14.25 -4.39 1.84
CA LYS A 88 15.18 -5.43 2.28
C LYS A 88 16.60 -4.89 2.46
N GLU A 89 17.11 -4.12 1.51
CA GLU A 89 18.44 -3.51 1.58
C GLU A 89 18.59 -2.56 2.78
N GLN A 90 17.61 -1.71 3.03
CA GLN A 90 17.71 -0.72 4.10
C GLN A 90 17.60 -1.29 5.51
N VAL A 91 16.71 -2.27 5.72
CA VAL A 91 16.60 -2.90 7.04
C VAL A 91 17.81 -3.79 7.34
N GLN A 92 18.52 -4.29 6.30
CA GLN A 92 19.82 -4.94 6.45
C GLN A 92 20.94 -3.96 6.74
N ALA A 93 20.89 -2.76 6.15
CA ALA A 93 21.88 -1.72 6.36
C ALA A 93 21.74 -0.98 7.72
N SER A 94 20.57 -1.04 8.37
CA SER A 94 20.32 -0.31 9.61
C SER A 94 19.28 -1.00 10.51
N GLU A 95 19.76 -1.63 11.59
CA GLU A 95 18.89 -2.16 12.67
C GLU A 95 18.04 -1.06 13.30
N LYS A 96 18.57 0.15 13.45
CA LYS A 96 17.83 1.31 13.97
C LYS A 96 16.60 1.67 13.13
N LYS A 97 16.69 1.55 11.80
CA LYS A 97 15.53 1.78 10.91
C LYS A 97 14.46 0.71 11.12
N LEU A 98 14.87 -0.54 11.30
CA LEU A 98 13.96 -1.64 11.58
C LEU A 98 13.25 -1.44 12.93
N ASP A 99 13.98 -1.10 13.99
CA ASP A 99 13.43 -0.81 15.32
C ASP A 99 12.43 0.35 15.29
N SER A 100 12.76 1.44 14.58
CA SER A 100 11.85 2.58 14.43
C SER A 100 10.58 2.20 13.66
N PHE A 101 10.72 1.39 12.61
CA PHE A 101 9.59 0.90 11.83
C PHE A 101 8.68 -0.01 12.66
N GLU A 102 9.24 -0.96 13.41
CA GLU A 102 8.49 -1.82 14.34
C GLU A 102 7.73 -0.99 15.40
N ARG A 103 8.42 0.00 15.99
CA ARG A 103 7.79 0.92 16.95
C ARG A 103 6.67 1.72 16.30
N CYS A 104 6.83 2.16 15.07
CA CYS A 104 5.78 2.88 14.35
C CYS A 104 4.54 2.01 14.14
N LEU A 105 4.72 0.73 13.74
CA LEU A 105 3.63 -0.24 13.54
C LEU A 105 2.92 -0.65 14.84
N SER A 106 3.52 -0.41 16.01
CA SER A 106 2.89 -0.72 17.32
C SER A 106 1.78 0.25 17.72
N LYS A 107 1.57 1.34 16.96
CA LYS A 107 0.51 2.30 17.22
C LYS A 107 -0.86 1.65 17.00
N LYS A 108 -1.85 2.13 17.73
CA LYS A 108 -3.24 1.68 17.59
C LYS A 108 -3.90 2.33 16.37
N SER A 109 -4.77 1.57 15.74
CA SER A 109 -5.68 1.97 14.65
C SER A 109 -7.11 1.60 15.06
N GLY A 110 -8.07 2.48 14.76
CA GLY A 110 -9.49 2.29 15.03
C GLY A 110 -10.21 1.50 13.94
N SER A 111 -9.67 1.45 12.73
CA SER A 111 -10.21 0.69 11.59
C SER A 111 -9.11 0.01 10.76
N ALA A 112 -9.51 -0.88 9.86
CA ALA A 112 -8.58 -1.53 8.94
C ALA A 112 -7.98 -0.55 7.93
N GLU A 113 -8.74 0.47 7.52
CA GLU A 113 -8.26 1.57 6.69
C GLU A 113 -7.19 2.38 7.42
N GLU A 114 -7.43 2.74 8.69
CA GLU A 114 -6.43 3.42 9.51
C GLU A 114 -5.19 2.55 9.74
N ALA A 115 -5.35 1.23 9.85
CA ALA A 115 -4.22 0.30 9.97
C ALA A 115 -3.39 0.23 8.69
N ARG A 116 -4.03 0.20 7.51
CA ARG A 116 -3.35 0.33 6.22
C ARG A 116 -2.58 1.64 6.16
N ASP A 117 -3.23 2.76 6.49
CA ASP A 117 -2.59 4.08 6.45
C ASP A 117 -1.42 4.16 7.42
N LEU A 118 -1.54 3.54 8.60
CA LEU A 118 -0.45 3.43 9.54
C LEU A 118 0.73 2.69 8.91
N ILE A 119 0.51 1.53 8.27
CA ILE A 119 1.57 0.77 7.59
C ILE A 119 2.27 1.64 6.54
N LEU A 120 1.51 2.28 5.65
CA LEU A 120 2.06 3.10 4.56
C LEU A 120 2.80 4.33 5.09
N ASN A 121 2.26 5.00 6.10
CA ASN A 121 2.90 6.15 6.74
C ASN A 121 4.18 5.76 7.49
N CYS A 122 4.19 4.61 8.18
CA CYS A 122 5.38 4.10 8.84
C CYS A 122 6.45 3.74 7.81
N LEU A 123 6.05 3.16 6.69
CA LEU A 123 6.95 2.84 5.59
C LEU A 123 7.60 4.12 5.08
N GLN A 124 6.80 5.11 4.68
CA GLN A 124 7.30 6.38 4.15
C GLN A 124 8.22 7.15 5.13
N LYS A 125 7.93 7.10 6.42
CA LYS A 125 8.70 7.85 7.45
C LYS A 125 10.02 7.18 7.81
N GLU A 126 10.01 5.86 7.98
CA GLU A 126 11.15 5.13 8.55
C GLU A 126 12.00 4.45 7.46
N ILE A 127 11.40 4.12 6.32
CA ILE A 127 12.03 3.36 5.23
C ILE A 127 11.84 4.09 3.90
N TRP A 128 12.94 4.57 3.33
CA TRP A 128 12.89 5.31 2.08
C TRP A 128 12.84 4.32 0.93
N LEU A 129 11.74 4.15 0.20
CA LEU A 129 11.65 3.12 -0.87
C LEU A 129 12.51 3.40 -2.13
N HIS A 130 13.69 3.99 -1.94
CA HIS A 130 14.75 4.23 -2.91
C HIS A 130 16.00 3.40 -2.56
N PRO A 131 16.93 3.21 -3.52
CA PRO A 131 18.24 2.64 -3.26
C PRO A 131 18.98 3.32 -2.10
N VAL A 132 19.83 2.59 -1.38
CA VAL A 132 20.60 3.13 -0.23
C VAL A 132 21.52 4.30 -0.62
N ASP A 133 21.98 4.31 -1.86
CA ASP A 133 22.83 5.35 -2.46
C ASP A 133 22.05 6.49 -3.11
N TYR A 134 20.71 6.48 -3.06
CA TYR A 134 19.87 7.55 -3.58
C TYR A 134 20.13 8.86 -2.82
N LYS A 135 20.66 9.85 -3.53
CA LYS A 135 20.70 11.24 -3.09
C LYS A 135 19.51 11.95 -3.73
N PRO A 136 18.53 12.44 -2.95
CA PRO A 136 17.48 13.30 -3.52
C PRO A 136 18.17 14.50 -4.19
N GLU A 137 17.72 14.84 -5.40
CA GLU A 137 18.17 16.05 -6.07
C GLU A 137 17.89 17.23 -5.14
N GLU A 138 18.94 17.92 -4.70
CA GLU A 138 18.79 19.17 -3.96
C GLU A 138 18.10 20.15 -4.91
N ILE A 139 16.82 20.44 -4.65
CA ILE A 139 16.17 21.59 -5.27
C ILE A 139 16.91 22.81 -4.72
N ASP A 140 17.80 23.39 -5.54
CA ASP A 140 18.49 24.63 -5.21
C ASP A 140 17.42 25.72 -5.03
N GLU A 141 17.16 26.11 -3.78
CA GLU A 141 16.17 27.13 -3.42
C GLU A 141 16.46 28.50 -4.09
N LYS A 142 17.57 28.64 -4.83
CA LYS A 142 17.91 29.83 -5.62
C LYS A 142 17.05 30.04 -6.86
N GLU A 143 16.32 29.05 -7.37
CA GLU A 143 15.42 29.26 -8.53
C GLU A 143 14.03 29.85 -8.19
N LYS A 144 13.70 30.05 -6.91
CA LYS A 144 12.44 30.73 -6.52
C LYS A 144 12.44 32.25 -6.66
N ASN A 145 13.56 32.88 -7.06
CA ASN A 145 13.67 34.34 -7.16
C ASN A 145 13.68 34.91 -8.59
N PHE A 146 13.39 34.10 -9.61
CA PHE A 146 13.18 34.62 -10.98
C PHE A 146 11.78 34.25 -11.48
N ASN A 147 10.80 35.05 -11.06
CA ASN A 147 9.66 35.48 -11.88
C ASN A 147 8.94 36.61 -11.13
N ILE A 148 9.46 37.83 -11.30
CA ILE A 148 8.70 39.08 -11.19
C ILE A 148 7.95 39.26 -12.51
#